data_AF-A0A409XCT0-F1
#
_entry.id   AF-A0A409XCT0-F1
#
_cell.length_a   1.000
_cell.length_b   1.000
_cell.length_c   1.000
_cell.angle_alpha   90.00
_cell.angle_beta   90.00
_cell.angle_gamma   90.00
#
_symmetry.space_group_name_H-M   'P 1'
#
loop_
_entity.id
_entity.type
_entity.pdbx_description
1 polymer ?
#
loop_
_entity_poly.entity_id
_entity_poly.type
_entity_poly.pdbx_seq_one_letter_code
_entity_poly.pdbx_strand_id
1 'polypeptide(L)'
;MFKLDQASTPSLKPKLKSGYTRLGIFGNGDRELGNIFVHPDWCKNNVPKAHEFILICEGRDERAQSGRIDDEPGWRYMVMLVEWHGEWAERVAVGWIKKRYLTNALGDGPMWKEIILG
;
A
#
# COMPACT_ATOMS: atom_id res chain seq x y z
N MET A 1 -12.47 -4.34 1.03
CA MET A 1 -12.01 -3.62 -0.18
C MET A 1 -11.28 -2.36 0.27
N PHE A 2 -10.17 -2.01 -0.35
CA PHE A 2 -9.33 -0.88 0.08
C PHE A 2 -9.71 0.39 -0.65
N LYS A 3 -9.68 1.54 0.03
CA LYS A 3 -9.93 2.85 -0.56
C LYS A 3 -8.63 3.65 -0.63
N LEU A 4 -8.43 4.37 -1.73
CA LEU A 4 -7.43 5.43 -1.79
C LEU A 4 -8.10 6.78 -1.56
N ASP A 5 -7.51 7.59 -0.68
CA ASP A 5 -7.98 8.94 -0.38
C ASP A 5 -6.80 9.84 0.05
N GLN A 6 -7.08 11.11 0.31
CA GLN A 6 -6.11 12.05 0.83
C GLN A 6 -5.51 11.52 2.14
N ALA A 7 -4.18 11.45 2.20
CA ALA A 7 -3.50 10.97 3.39
C ALA A 7 -3.73 11.93 4.58
N SER A 8 -4.16 11.36 5.70
CA SER A 8 -4.38 12.04 6.98
C SER A 8 -3.09 12.17 7.80
N THR A 9 -2.14 11.25 7.63
CA THR A 9 -0.87 11.31 8.37
C THR A 9 0.13 12.25 7.69
N PRO A 10 0.87 13.10 8.45
CA PRO A 10 1.92 13.93 7.87
C PRO A 10 3.09 13.08 7.38
N SER A 11 3.78 13.53 6.32
CA SER A 11 4.97 12.84 5.81
C SER A 11 6.11 12.96 6.82
N LEU A 12 6.61 11.83 7.34
CA LEU A 12 7.71 11.78 8.31
C LEU A 12 9.08 12.23 7.74
N LYS A 13 9.21 12.25 6.42
CA LYS A 13 10.41 12.72 5.70
C LYS A 13 10.04 13.93 4.83
N PRO A 14 10.94 14.91 4.63
CA PRO A 14 10.69 16.04 3.75
C PRO A 14 10.20 15.53 2.40
N LYS A 15 9.15 16.17 1.85
CA LYS A 15 8.54 15.82 0.56
C LYS A 15 9.64 15.62 -0.47
N LEU A 16 9.92 14.36 -0.83
CA LEU A 16 10.60 14.07 -2.08
C LEU A 16 9.80 14.81 -3.17
N LYS A 17 10.46 15.74 -3.88
CA LYS A 17 9.90 16.44 -5.04
C LYS A 17 9.75 15.46 -6.21
N SER A 18 9.04 14.35 -6.02
CA SER A 18 8.87 13.35 -7.07
C SER A 18 7.86 13.82 -8.12
N GLY A 19 7.04 14.82 -7.83
CA GLY A 19 5.91 15.22 -8.69
C GLY A 19 4.71 14.26 -8.58
N TYR A 20 4.81 13.20 -7.78
CA TYR A 20 3.73 12.24 -7.53
C TYR A 20 2.82 12.70 -6.38
N THR A 21 1.55 12.34 -6.48
CA THR A 21 0.55 12.59 -5.43
C THR A 21 0.65 11.53 -4.36
N ARG A 22 0.83 11.95 -3.10
CA ARG A 22 0.78 11.05 -1.93
C ARG A 22 -0.67 10.82 -1.53
N LEU A 23 -1.05 9.55 -1.41
CA LEU A 23 -2.36 9.09 -0.97
C LEU A 23 -2.24 8.17 0.24
N GLY A 24 -3.29 8.15 1.06
CA GLY A 24 -3.47 7.17 2.12
C GLY A 24 -4.17 5.93 1.58
N ILE A 25 -3.76 4.76 2.07
CA ILE A 25 -4.47 3.49 1.84
C ILE A 25 -5.37 3.26 3.05
N PHE A 26 -6.67 3.15 2.83
CA PHE A 26 -7.68 3.03 3.88
C PHE A 26 -8.33 1.65 3.86
N GLY A 27 -8.46 1.06 5.04
CA GLY A 27 -9.14 -0.22 5.27
C GLY A 27 -10.52 -0.04 5.88
N ASN A 28 -11.00 -1.08 6.57
CA ASN A 28 -12.27 -1.01 7.28
C ASN A 28 -12.27 0.07 8.37
N GLY A 29 -13.35 0.82 8.50
CA GLY A 29 -13.51 1.90 9.49
C GLY A 29 -12.68 3.16 9.22
N ASP A 30 -12.41 3.49 7.94
CA ASP A 30 -11.69 4.71 7.50
C ASP A 30 -10.31 4.90 8.14
N ARG A 31 -9.69 3.81 8.59
CA ARG A 31 -8.35 3.84 9.17
C ARG A 31 -7.29 3.88 8.08
N GLU A 32 -6.43 4.89 8.11
CA GLU A 32 -5.22 4.93 7.25
C GLU A 32 -4.23 3.84 7.67
N LEU A 33 -4.01 2.90 6.76
CA LEU A 33 -3.17 1.73 6.95
C LEU A 33 -1.71 1.98 6.54
N GLY A 34 -1.52 2.87 5.58
CA GLY A 34 -0.23 3.24 5.02
C GLY A 34 -0.40 4.21 3.85
N ASN A 35 0.60 4.31 2.97
CA ASN A 35 0.58 5.29 1.90
C ASN A 35 1.16 4.76 0.58
N ILE A 36 0.77 5.44 -0.48
CA ILE A 36 1.21 5.19 -1.85
C ILE A 36 1.46 6.52 -2.56
N PHE A 37 2.30 6.51 -3.58
CA PHE A 37 2.56 7.65 -4.44
C PHE A 37 2.14 7.29 -5.87
N VAL A 38 1.27 8.10 -6.46
CA VAL A 38 0.71 7.86 -7.80
C VAL A 38 0.89 9.08 -8.70
N HIS A 39 0.86 8.86 -10.01
CA HIS A 39 0.93 9.97 -10.97
C HIS A 39 -0.27 10.92 -10.77
N PRO A 40 -0.09 12.26 -10.82
CA PRO A 40 -1.18 13.21 -10.60
C PRO A 40 -2.37 13.02 -11.54
N ASP A 41 -2.12 12.69 -12.81
CA ASP A 41 -3.21 12.51 -13.79
C ASP A 41 -4.00 11.22 -13.54
N TRP A 42 -3.32 10.16 -13.10
CA TRP A 42 -4.02 8.95 -12.65
C TRP A 42 -4.88 9.26 -11.42
N CYS A 43 -4.32 10.01 -10.46
CA CYS A 43 -5.01 10.39 -9.23
C CYS A 43 -6.33 11.14 -9.49
N LYS A 44 -6.33 12.11 -10.41
CA LYS A 44 -7.51 12.94 -10.71
C LYS A 44 -8.74 12.12 -11.10
N ASN A 45 -8.52 11.00 -11.80
CA ASN A 45 -9.60 10.18 -12.35
C ASN A 45 -9.97 8.99 -11.46
N ASN A 46 -9.07 8.60 -10.55
CA ASN A 46 -9.19 7.34 -9.81
C ASN A 46 -9.29 7.50 -8.29
N VAL A 47 -9.36 8.72 -7.77
CA VAL A 47 -9.44 9.01 -6.33
C VAL A 47 -10.53 10.05 -6.04
N PRO A 48 -11.40 9.84 -5.03
CA PRO A 48 -11.48 8.67 -4.17
C PRO A 48 -12.24 7.52 -4.83
N LYS A 49 -11.64 6.33 -4.88
CA LYS A 49 -12.30 5.08 -5.31
C LYS A 49 -11.76 3.88 -4.54
N ALA A 50 -12.49 2.78 -4.63
CA ALA A 50 -12.04 1.49 -4.14
C ALA A 50 -11.11 0.83 -5.16
N HIS A 51 -10.05 0.18 -4.68
CA HIS A 51 -8.99 -0.38 -5.50
C HIS A 51 -8.57 -1.75 -4.99
N GLU A 52 -8.00 -2.54 -5.91
CA GLU A 52 -7.39 -3.83 -5.60
C GLU A 52 -5.87 -3.69 -5.46
N PHE A 53 -5.33 -4.50 -4.56
CA PHE A 53 -3.90 -4.52 -4.29
C PHE A 53 -3.40 -5.96 -4.26
N ILE A 54 -2.19 -6.16 -4.76
CA ILE A 54 -1.42 -7.38 -4.56
C ILE A 54 -0.49 -7.17 -3.37
N LEU A 55 -0.53 -8.08 -2.40
CA LEU A 55 0.43 -8.15 -1.32
C LEU A 55 1.73 -8.74 -1.86
N ILE A 56 2.82 -7.98 -1.87
CA ILE A 56 4.09 -8.40 -2.48
C ILE A 56 4.93 -9.18 -1.47
N CYS A 57 5.32 -8.51 -0.38
CA CYS A 57 6.24 -9.06 0.61
C CYS A 57 6.24 -8.22 1.90
N GLU A 58 6.95 -8.72 2.91
CA GLU A 58 7.38 -7.92 4.05
C GLU A 58 8.61 -7.09 3.67
N GLY A 59 8.61 -5.82 4.06
CA GLY A 59 9.68 -4.87 3.78
C GLY A 59 9.95 -3.94 4.95
N ARG A 60 11.15 -3.36 4.95
CA ARG A 60 11.60 -2.40 5.95
C ARG A 60 12.58 -1.42 5.30
N ASP A 61 12.47 -0.14 5.67
CA ASP A 61 13.35 0.92 5.16
C ASP A 61 14.79 0.80 5.73
N GLU A 62 14.92 0.29 6.96
CA GLU A 62 16.19 0.16 7.68
C GLU A 62 16.45 -1.30 8.03
N ARG A 63 17.72 -1.70 8.14
CA ARG A 63 18.08 -3.06 8.57
C ARG A 63 17.61 -3.31 10.01
N ALA A 64 17.14 -4.53 10.30
CA ALA A 64 16.83 -4.93 11.67
C ALA A 64 18.07 -4.83 12.57
N GLN A 65 17.91 -4.22 13.74
CA GLN A 65 19.01 -3.96 14.66
C GLN A 65 19.21 -5.11 15.66
N SER A 66 18.18 -5.92 15.91
CA SER A 66 18.22 -7.05 16.83
C SER A 66 17.61 -8.33 16.23
N GLY A 67 17.97 -9.48 16.81
CA GLY A 67 17.62 -10.81 16.29
C GLY A 67 16.15 -11.24 16.46
N ARG A 68 15.30 -10.45 17.14
CA ARG A 68 13.86 -10.68 17.21
C ARG A 68 13.15 -9.84 16.16
N ILE A 69 13.28 -10.32 14.93
CA ILE A 69 13.02 -9.58 13.70
C ILE A 69 11.54 -9.19 13.58
N ASP A 70 10.60 -10.05 13.97
CA ASP A 70 9.17 -9.85 13.72
C ASP A 70 8.48 -8.76 14.58
N ASP A 71 9.03 -8.46 15.75
CA ASP A 71 8.42 -7.54 16.73
C ASP A 71 8.99 -6.11 16.63
N GLU A 72 10.00 -5.88 15.80
CA GLU A 72 10.64 -4.58 15.69
C GLU A 72 9.76 -3.52 14.98
N PRO A 73 9.65 -2.30 15.52
CA PRO A 73 9.01 -1.19 14.82
C PRO A 73 9.69 -0.92 13.47
N GLY A 74 8.88 -0.85 12.40
CA GLY A 74 9.36 -0.48 11.07
C GLY A 74 9.00 -1.47 9.97
N TRP A 75 8.63 -2.71 10.32
CA TRP A 75 8.13 -3.68 9.35
C TRP A 75 6.79 -3.26 8.73
N ARG A 76 6.74 -3.38 7.41
CA ARG A 76 5.61 -3.01 6.57
C ARG A 76 5.36 -4.14 5.58
N TYR A 77 4.14 -4.20 5.08
CA TYR A 77 3.86 -4.97 3.88
C TYR A 77 3.94 -4.06 2.68
N MET A 78 4.69 -4.48 1.66
CA MET A 78 4.71 -3.84 0.35
C MET A 78 3.47 -4.28 -0.42
N VAL A 79 2.78 -3.32 -1.01
CA VAL A 79 1.56 -3.57 -1.78
C VAL A 79 1.68 -2.95 -3.16
N MET A 80 1.19 -3.66 -4.16
CA MET A 80 1.11 -3.18 -5.54
C MET A 80 -0.32 -2.78 -5.84
N LEU A 81 -0.52 -1.53 -6.25
CA LEU A 81 -1.78 -1.08 -6.82
C LEU A 81 -1.84 -1.52 -8.29
N VAL A 82 -2.94 -2.17 -8.64
CA VAL A 82 -3.21 -2.62 -10.01
C VAL A 82 -4.51 -2.03 -10.54
N GLU A 83 -4.58 -1.82 -11.85
CA GLU A 83 -5.78 -1.37 -12.57
C GLU A 83 -6.13 -2.40 -13.66
N TRP A 84 -7.38 -2.88 -13.66
CA TRP A 84 -7.84 -3.88 -14.63
C TRP A 84 -8.29 -3.23 -15.94
N HIS A 85 -7.85 -3.82 -17.06
CA HIS A 85 -8.19 -3.43 -18.42
C HIS A 85 -8.78 -4.62 -19.18
N GLY A 86 -9.91 -5.12 -18.68
CA GLY A 86 -10.51 -6.36 -19.19
C GLY A 86 -9.76 -7.58 -18.66
N GLU A 87 -9.00 -8.26 -19.53
CA GLU A 87 -8.31 -9.52 -19.19
C GLU A 87 -6.90 -9.35 -18.62
N TRP A 88 -6.37 -8.13 -18.59
CA TRP A 88 -5.04 -7.85 -18.05
C TRP A 88 -5.09 -6.72 -17.03
N ALA A 89 -4.06 -6.62 -16.20
CA ALA A 89 -3.93 -5.57 -15.20
C ALA A 89 -2.61 -4.82 -15.34
N GLU A 90 -2.65 -3.51 -15.23
CA GLU A 90 -1.47 -2.64 -15.19
C GLU A 90 -0.97 -2.46 -13.76
N ARG A 91 0.35 -2.43 -13.56
CA ARG A 91 0.95 -1.92 -12.32
C ARG A 91 0.92 -0.39 -12.31
N VAL A 92 0.09 0.20 -11.46
CA VAL A 92 0.02 1.65 -11.28
C VAL A 92 1.13 2.16 -10.37
N ALA A 93 1.27 1.56 -9.18
CA ALA A 93 2.20 2.03 -8.16
C ALA A 93 2.53 0.96 -7.12
N VAL A 94 3.60 1.18 -6.37
CA VAL A 94 3.95 0.38 -5.19
C VAL A 94 3.86 1.28 -3.97
N GLY A 95 3.14 0.81 -2.96
CA GLY A 95 2.99 1.46 -1.66
C GLY A 95 3.30 0.50 -0.53
N TRP A 96 2.92 0.88 0.67
CA TRP A 96 3.08 0.02 1.83
C TRP A 96 1.95 0.23 2.84
N ILE A 97 1.69 -0.80 3.65
CA ILE A 97 0.82 -0.76 4.83
C ILE A 97 1.57 -1.25 6.07
N LYS A 98 1.20 -0.79 7.26
CA LYS A 98 1.85 -1.26 8.51
C LYS A 98 1.50 -2.73 8.75
N LYS A 99 2.50 -3.56 9.12
CA LYS A 99 2.32 -4.99 9.41
C LYS A 99 1.17 -5.26 10.39
N ARG A 100 1.14 -4.50 11.49
CA ARG A 100 0.10 -4.56 12.54
C ARG A 100 -1.34 -4.26 12.06
N TYR A 101 -1.52 -3.77 10.84
CA TYR A 101 -2.83 -3.45 10.29
C TYR A 101 -3.31 -4.49 9.27
N LEU A 102 -2.51 -5.49 8.92
CA LEU A 102 -2.88 -6.52 7.95
C LEU A 102 -4.18 -7.24 8.34
N THR A 103 -4.30 -7.66 9.59
CA THR A 103 -5.50 -8.34 10.11
C THR A 103 -6.72 -7.42 10.16
N ASN A 104 -6.53 -6.12 10.39
CA ASN A 104 -7.63 -5.14 10.33
C ASN A 104 -8.02 -4.78 8.89
N ALA A 105 -7.12 -5.01 7.95
CA ALA A 105 -7.26 -4.68 6.54
C ALA A 105 -7.93 -5.81 5.74
N LEU A 106 -7.65 -7.05 6.11
CA LEU A 106 -8.06 -8.27 5.42
C LEU A 106 -8.89 -9.08 6.41
N GLY A 107 -10.21 -8.93 6.38
CA GLY A 107 -11.14 -9.52 7.37
C GLY A 107 -10.79 -10.97 7.74
N ASP A 108 -11.00 -11.91 6.81
CA ASP A 108 -10.65 -13.33 6.99
C ASP A 108 -9.14 -13.63 6.78
N GLY A 109 -8.31 -12.60 6.68
CA GLY A 109 -6.89 -12.69 6.38
C GLY A 109 -6.55 -12.57 4.88
N PRO A 110 -5.25 -12.49 4.55
CA PRO A 110 -4.78 -12.50 3.17
C PRO A 110 -5.09 -13.83 2.49
N MET A 111 -5.73 -13.78 1.31
CA MET A 111 -5.77 -14.96 0.44
C MET A 111 -4.45 -15.04 -0.33
N TRP A 112 -3.75 -16.15 -0.14
CA TRP A 112 -2.51 -16.43 -0.87
C TRP A 112 -2.87 -16.83 -2.30
N LYS A 113 -2.39 -16.05 -3.28
CA LYS A 113 -2.45 -16.40 -4.70
C LYS A 113 -1.02 -16.37 -5.22
N GLU A 114 -0.57 -17.49 -5.78
CA GLU A 114 0.71 -17.56 -6.47
C GLU A 114 0.59 -16.83 -7.82
N ILE A 115 1.52 -15.92 -8.08
CA ILE A 115 1.60 -15.20 -9.37
C ILE A 115 2.92 -15.60 -10.02
N ILE A 116 2.82 -16.29 -11.15
CA ILE A 116 3.97 -16.62 -12.00
C ILE A 116 4.09 -15.53 -13.07
N LEU A 117 5.20 -14.79 -13.04
CA LEU A 117 5.54 -13.83 -14.09
C LEU A 117 6.33 -14.59 -15.17
N GLY A 118 5.77 -14.67 -16.39
CA GLY A 118 6.37 -15.33 -17.54
C GLY A 118 7.34 -14.46 -18.32
#